data_AF-A0A353FAJ4-F1
#
_entry.id   AF-A0A353FAJ4-F1
#
_cell.length_a   1.000
_cell.length_b   1.000
_cell.length_c   1.000
_cell.angle_alpha   90.00
_cell.angle_beta   90.00
_cell.angle_gamma   90.00
#
_symmetry.space_group_name_H-M   'P 1'
#
loop_
_entity.id
_entity.type
_entity.pdbx_description
1 polymer ?
#
loop_
_entity_poly.entity_id
_entity_poly.type
_entity_poly.pdbx_seq_one_letter_code
_entity_poly.pdbx_strand_id
1 'polypeptide(L)'
;MASNDALFNALNFEMETGNSINQAIANVKGEYSTSTVDEWANAIHLVWIETITLDELISAMETIGTFSSSDITTAATIYFLEIQIGVDTTSILNLGQSSSNPIKVNDYITMTSNHQSATSGQGGHELVAKDLQPNESIFWTAISTSNSSDTIQLKEFLASKSGEDFSEMIATPKLLSGTENQYYTYVKSDPELGLVYAYRFNFTINNGSQLFTFDPWLETDPS
;
A
#
# COMPACT_ATOMS: atom_id res chain seq x y z
N MET A 1 3.40 1.00 26.28
CA MET A 1 2.04 0.48 26.04
C MET A 1 0.96 1.47 26.49
N ALA A 2 0.87 1.87 27.77
CA ALA A 2 -0.15 2.85 28.20
C ALA A 2 -0.04 4.27 27.58
N SER A 3 1.16 4.71 27.18
CA SER A 3 1.42 5.99 26.49
C SER A 3 0.92 6.02 25.04
N ASN A 4 1.12 4.91 24.32
CA ASN A 4 0.74 4.77 22.91
C ASN A 4 -0.78 4.85 22.74
N ASP A 5 -1.54 4.17 23.60
CA ASP A 5 -3.00 4.19 23.57
C ASP A 5 -3.56 5.59 23.89
N ALA A 6 -2.93 6.33 24.81
CA ALA A 6 -3.35 7.69 25.15
C ALA A 6 -3.11 8.68 23.99
N LEU A 7 -1.93 8.61 23.37
CA LEU A 7 -1.60 9.44 22.22
C LEU A 7 -2.52 9.14 21.01
N PHE A 8 -2.73 7.86 20.70
CA PHE A 8 -3.67 7.44 19.67
C PHE A 8 -5.08 7.99 19.94
N ASN A 9 -5.61 7.81 21.15
CA ASN A 9 -6.95 8.28 21.48
C ASN A 9 -7.08 9.81 21.39
N ALA A 10 -6.05 10.55 21.79
CA ALA A 10 -6.04 12.01 21.67
C ALA A 10 -6.03 12.44 20.20
N LEU A 11 -5.17 11.84 19.36
CA LEU A 11 -5.14 12.12 17.93
C LEU A 11 -6.45 11.71 17.22
N ASN A 12 -7.03 10.57 17.60
CA ASN A 12 -8.29 10.10 17.05
C ASN A 12 -9.44 11.07 17.37
N PHE A 13 -9.50 11.57 18.62
CA PHE A 13 -10.46 12.60 19.00
C PHE A 13 -10.30 13.86 18.13
N GLU A 14 -9.06 14.33 17.93
CA GLU A 14 -8.80 15.49 17.08
C GLU A 14 -9.25 15.25 15.63
N MET A 15 -8.95 14.08 15.06
CA MET A 15 -9.41 13.69 13.72
C MET A 15 -10.95 13.69 13.61
N GLU A 16 -11.64 13.09 14.58
CA GLU A 16 -13.11 13.02 14.61
C GLU A 16 -13.77 14.41 14.70
N THR A 17 -13.08 15.39 15.28
CA THR A 17 -13.53 16.79 15.29
C THR A 17 -13.26 17.54 13.98
N GLY A 18 -12.68 16.88 12.97
CA GLY A 18 -12.44 17.42 11.64
C GLY A 18 -11.09 18.13 11.48
N ASN A 19 -10.16 17.96 12.42
CA ASN A 19 -8.84 18.55 12.32
C ASN A 19 -7.97 17.78 11.32
N SER A 20 -7.20 18.53 10.52
CA SER A 20 -6.12 17.94 9.72
C SER A 20 -5.05 17.33 10.62
N ILE A 21 -4.27 16.38 10.08
CA ILE A 21 -3.15 15.72 10.76
C ILE A 21 -2.21 16.72 11.49
N ASN A 22 -1.81 17.80 10.81
CA ASN A 22 -0.91 18.82 11.37
C ASN A 22 -1.57 19.62 12.50
N GLN A 23 -2.88 19.87 12.40
CA GLN A 23 -3.63 20.56 13.44
C GLN A 23 -3.84 19.68 14.68
N ALA A 24 -4.17 18.40 14.47
CA ALA A 24 -4.27 17.42 15.55
C ALA A 24 -2.94 17.29 16.32
N ILE A 25 -1.82 17.15 15.61
CA ILE A 25 -0.48 17.11 16.21
C ILE A 25 -0.21 18.40 17.01
N ALA A 26 -0.50 19.57 16.45
CA ALA A 26 -0.29 20.84 17.13
C ALA A 26 -1.08 20.95 18.43
N ASN A 27 -2.30 20.41 18.48
CA ASN A 27 -3.17 20.44 19.66
C ASN A 27 -2.67 19.54 20.78
N VAL A 28 -2.11 18.36 20.47
CA VAL A 28 -1.77 17.36 21.49
C VAL A 28 -0.28 17.32 21.85
N LYS A 29 0.63 17.76 20.98
CA LYS A 29 2.08 17.54 21.17
C LYS A 29 2.68 18.08 22.47
N GLY A 30 2.08 19.12 23.07
CA GLY A 30 2.51 19.65 24.36
C GLY A 30 2.33 18.66 25.52
N GLU A 31 1.25 17.88 25.49
CA GLU A 31 0.91 16.89 26.51
C GLU A 31 1.72 15.59 26.36
N TYR A 32 2.17 15.29 25.13
CA TYR A 32 2.90 14.07 24.77
C TYR A 32 4.37 14.32 24.44
N SER A 33 4.99 15.30 25.10
CA SER A 33 6.40 15.69 24.88
C SER A 33 7.45 14.61 25.22
N THR A 34 7.04 13.54 25.90
CA THR A 34 7.91 12.40 26.26
C THR A 34 7.71 11.17 25.37
N SER A 35 6.72 11.20 24.46
CA SER A 35 6.47 10.09 23.55
C SER A 35 7.62 9.91 22.57
N THR A 36 7.92 8.65 22.23
CA THR A 36 9.01 8.31 21.31
C THR A 36 8.62 8.58 19.85
N VAL A 37 9.61 8.61 18.96
CA VAL A 37 9.38 8.72 17.51
C VAL A 37 8.50 7.57 16.99
N ASP A 38 8.69 6.36 17.52
CA ASP A 38 7.91 5.17 17.16
C ASP A 38 6.45 5.26 17.63
N GLU A 39 6.21 5.77 18.85
CA GLU A 39 4.86 5.99 19.38
C GLU A 39 4.09 7.02 18.55
N TRP A 40 4.75 8.11 18.15
CA TRP A 40 4.16 9.10 17.26
C TRP A 40 3.88 8.56 15.87
N ALA A 41 4.84 7.86 15.26
CA ALA A 41 4.67 7.26 13.94
C ALA A 41 3.47 6.29 13.93
N ASN A 42 3.43 5.39 14.92
CA ASN A 42 2.35 4.42 15.09
C ASN A 42 0.99 5.11 15.29
N ALA A 43 0.88 6.05 16.24
CA ALA A 43 -0.40 6.66 16.57
C ALA A 43 -0.95 7.49 15.40
N ILE A 44 -0.10 8.25 14.70
CA ILE A 44 -0.52 9.03 13.53
C ILE A 44 -0.94 8.10 12.39
N HIS A 45 -0.14 7.07 12.09
CA HIS A 45 -0.45 6.10 11.04
C HIS A 45 -1.77 5.39 11.30
N LEU A 46 -2.03 4.91 12.51
CA LEU A 46 -3.27 4.23 12.85
C LEU A 46 -4.51 5.13 12.76
N VAL A 47 -4.40 6.39 13.21
CA VAL A 47 -5.55 7.31 13.17
C VAL A 47 -5.95 7.64 11.73
N TRP A 48 -4.98 7.91 10.85
CA TRP A 48 -5.24 8.25 9.45
C TRP A 48 -5.06 7.09 8.47
N ILE A 49 -5.04 5.84 8.98
CA ILE A 49 -4.65 4.65 8.21
C ILE A 49 -5.33 4.64 6.85
N GLU A 50 -6.64 4.84 6.79
CA GLU A 50 -7.42 4.77 5.55
C GLU A 50 -7.00 5.71 4.40
N THR A 51 -6.15 6.69 4.65
CA THR A 51 -5.80 7.76 3.70
C THR A 51 -4.34 8.17 3.68
N ILE A 52 -3.59 7.95 4.77
CA ILE A 52 -2.24 8.50 4.93
C ILE A 52 -1.21 7.80 4.06
N THR A 53 -0.41 8.58 3.34
CA THR A 53 0.78 8.12 2.60
C THR A 53 2.05 8.20 3.45
N LEU A 54 3.11 7.51 3.02
CA LEU A 54 4.41 7.56 3.70
C LEU A 54 4.94 8.99 3.77
N ASP A 55 4.87 9.73 2.66
CA ASP A 55 5.31 11.13 2.58
C ASP A 55 4.48 12.04 3.50
N GLU A 56 3.17 11.82 3.61
CA GLU A 56 2.30 12.56 4.53
C GLU A 56 2.61 12.26 5.99
N LEU A 57 2.89 10.99 6.34
CA LEU A 57 3.32 10.63 7.68
C LEU A 57 4.65 11.31 8.04
N ILE A 58 5.66 11.21 7.16
CA ILE A 58 6.96 11.84 7.37
C ILE A 58 6.78 13.35 7.55
N SER A 59 6.06 14.00 6.64
CA SER A 59 5.81 15.45 6.69
C SER A 59 5.08 15.86 7.97
N ALA A 60 4.10 15.07 8.42
CA ALA A 60 3.36 15.32 9.65
C ALA A 60 4.25 15.17 10.89
N MET A 61 5.07 14.12 10.95
CA MET A 61 6.01 13.89 12.05
C MET A 61 7.07 14.99 12.16
N GLU A 62 7.50 15.59 11.06
CA GLU A 62 8.42 16.74 11.07
C GLU A 62 7.82 17.96 11.80
N THR A 63 6.49 18.11 11.83
CA THR A 63 5.82 19.22 12.54
C THR A 63 5.88 19.12 14.07
N ILE A 64 6.23 17.94 14.60
CA ILE A 64 6.45 17.73 16.04
C ILE A 64 7.70 18.52 16.47
N GLY A 65 8.75 18.48 15.66
CA GLY A 65 9.97 19.31 15.81
C GLY A 65 11.01 18.80 16.82
N THR A 66 10.83 17.60 17.38
CA THR A 66 11.72 17.02 18.40
C THR A 66 12.61 15.88 17.91
N PHE A 67 12.32 15.31 16.75
CA PHE A 67 13.01 14.14 16.20
C PHE A 67 13.86 14.52 14.99
N SER A 68 14.91 13.74 14.71
CA SER A 68 15.68 13.93 13.49
C SER A 68 14.93 13.39 12.28
N SER A 69 15.18 13.94 11.08
CA SER A 69 14.57 13.40 9.85
C SER A 69 14.93 11.93 9.62
N SER A 70 16.13 11.49 9.99
CA SER A 70 16.54 10.09 9.86
C SER A 70 15.72 9.16 10.76
N ASP A 71 15.44 9.58 12.00
CA ASP A 71 14.63 8.79 12.93
C ASP A 71 13.18 8.73 12.45
N ILE A 72 12.64 9.87 11.97
CA ILE A 72 11.30 9.96 11.40
C ILE A 72 11.14 9.01 10.22
N THR A 73 12.05 9.06 9.23
CA THR A 73 11.98 8.19 8.05
C THR A 73 12.07 6.73 8.44
N THR A 74 12.97 6.37 9.36
CA THR A 74 13.13 4.99 9.82
C THR A 74 11.85 4.49 10.50
N ALA A 75 11.29 5.28 11.42
CA ALA A 75 10.07 4.93 12.14
C ALA A 75 8.83 4.91 11.24
N ALA A 76 8.74 5.77 10.24
CA ALA A 76 7.61 5.81 9.32
C ALA A 76 7.60 4.60 8.36
N THR A 77 8.76 4.24 7.80
CA THR A 77 8.86 3.24 6.71
C THR A 77 8.37 1.86 7.13
N ILE A 78 8.44 1.50 8.42
CA ILE A 78 8.03 0.17 8.90
C ILE A 78 6.53 -0.11 8.74
N TYR A 79 5.70 0.93 8.57
CA TYR A 79 4.24 0.80 8.43
C TYR A 79 3.77 0.76 6.97
N PHE A 80 4.68 0.90 6.01
CA PHE A 80 4.34 1.10 4.60
C PHE A 80 5.04 0.08 3.70
N LEU A 81 4.23 -0.78 3.10
CA LEU A 81 4.60 -1.62 1.97
C LEU A 81 4.32 -0.88 0.66
N GLU A 82 5.36 -0.42 0.01
CA GLU A 82 5.29 0.13 -1.34
C GLU A 82 5.59 -0.97 -2.36
N ILE A 83 4.69 -1.16 -3.32
CA ILE A 83 4.78 -2.12 -4.40
C ILE A 83 4.71 -1.39 -5.73
N GLN A 84 5.76 -1.53 -6.54
CA GLN A 84 5.79 -1.04 -7.90
C GLN A 84 5.58 -2.19 -8.89
N ILE A 85 4.61 -2.02 -9.78
CA ILE A 85 4.28 -2.92 -10.88
C ILE A 85 4.86 -2.32 -12.17
N GLY A 86 5.95 -2.90 -12.65
CA GLY A 86 6.54 -2.59 -13.95
C GLY A 86 5.90 -3.42 -15.06
N VAL A 87 5.42 -2.76 -16.11
CA VAL A 87 4.70 -3.36 -17.24
C VAL A 87 5.48 -3.15 -18.54
N ASP A 88 5.86 -4.24 -19.22
CA ASP A 88 6.41 -4.17 -20.59
C ASP A 88 5.29 -3.93 -21.61
N THR A 89 4.86 -2.67 -21.70
CA THR A 89 3.78 -2.24 -22.60
C THR A 89 4.08 -2.50 -24.07
N THR A 90 5.33 -2.39 -24.51
CA THR A 90 5.74 -2.63 -25.90
C THR A 90 5.47 -4.06 -26.29
N SER A 91 5.92 -5.02 -25.47
CA SER A 91 5.70 -6.44 -25.75
C SER A 91 4.22 -6.82 -25.66
N ILE A 92 3.49 -6.31 -24.67
CA ILE A 92 2.06 -6.58 -24.51
C ILE A 92 1.25 -6.06 -25.70
N LEU A 93 1.50 -4.82 -26.16
CA LEU A 93 0.79 -4.24 -27.29
C LEU A 93 1.07 -4.98 -28.61
N ASN A 94 2.25 -5.60 -28.73
CA ASN A 94 2.64 -6.41 -29.88
C ASN A 94 2.01 -7.82 -29.91
N LEU A 95 1.40 -8.29 -28.82
CA LEU A 95 0.65 -9.57 -28.81
C LEU A 95 -0.56 -9.56 -29.77
N GLY A 96 -1.05 -8.35 -30.10
CA GLY A 96 -2.31 -8.16 -30.80
C GLY A 96 -3.52 -8.31 -29.85
N GLN A 97 -4.58 -7.56 -30.11
CA GLN A 97 -5.81 -7.65 -29.32
C GLN A 97 -6.61 -8.87 -29.80
N SER A 98 -6.58 -9.95 -29.02
CA SER A 98 -7.38 -11.16 -29.26
C SER A 98 -8.81 -10.99 -28.72
N SER A 99 -9.72 -11.93 -29.04
CA SER A 99 -11.08 -11.93 -28.47
C SER A 99 -11.14 -12.28 -26.98
N SER A 100 -10.02 -12.69 -26.37
CA SER A 100 -9.96 -12.93 -24.94
C SER A 100 -9.86 -11.61 -24.17
N ASN A 101 -10.70 -11.45 -23.15
CA ASN A 101 -10.74 -10.26 -22.32
C ASN A 101 -11.06 -10.69 -20.87
N PRO A 102 -10.12 -10.58 -19.91
CA PRO A 102 -8.76 -10.03 -20.05
C PRO A 102 -7.76 -10.98 -20.73
N ILE A 103 -6.67 -10.43 -21.29
CA ILE A 103 -5.48 -11.18 -21.75
C ILE A 103 -4.52 -11.39 -20.58
N LYS A 104 -4.10 -12.62 -20.31
CA LYS A 104 -3.10 -12.92 -19.29
C LYS A 104 -1.70 -12.51 -19.77
N VAL A 105 -1.02 -11.69 -18.98
CA VAL A 105 0.27 -11.08 -19.35
C VAL A 105 1.33 -11.20 -18.26
N ASN A 106 1.23 -12.21 -17.38
CA ASN A 106 2.21 -12.48 -16.32
C ASN A 106 3.63 -12.27 -16.85
N ASP A 107 3.97 -12.89 -17.98
CA ASP A 107 5.31 -12.86 -18.58
C ASP A 107 5.91 -11.47 -18.90
N TYR A 108 5.09 -10.42 -18.85
CA TYR A 108 5.45 -9.03 -19.15
C TYR A 108 5.40 -8.11 -17.93
N ILE A 109 5.24 -8.68 -16.74
CA ILE A 109 5.18 -7.97 -15.48
C ILE A 109 6.45 -8.22 -14.67
N THR A 110 6.94 -7.14 -14.07
CA THR A 110 8.01 -7.15 -13.07
C THR A 110 7.51 -6.40 -11.85
N MET A 111 7.84 -6.87 -10.64
CA MET A 111 7.43 -6.19 -9.42
C MET A 111 8.58 -5.99 -8.46
N THR A 112 8.55 -4.87 -7.76
CA THR A 112 9.49 -4.55 -6.68
C THR A 112 8.72 -4.07 -5.46
N SER A 113 9.32 -4.25 -4.27
CA SER A 113 8.77 -3.70 -3.04
C SER A 113 9.87 -3.31 -2.05
N ASN A 114 9.50 -2.46 -1.09
CA ASN A 114 10.36 -2.09 0.04
C ASN A 114 10.25 -3.04 1.26
N HIS A 115 9.36 -4.05 1.21
CA HIS A 115 9.16 -4.96 2.35
C HIS A 115 10.44 -5.70 2.76
N GLN A 116 10.70 -5.80 4.06
CA GLN A 116 11.88 -6.49 4.60
C GLN A 116 11.93 -7.98 4.26
N SER A 117 10.77 -8.64 4.13
CA SER A 117 10.67 -10.07 3.78
C SER A 117 10.60 -10.31 2.27
N ALA A 118 10.62 -9.25 1.44
CA ALA A 118 10.51 -9.39 0.00
C ALA A 118 11.75 -10.08 -0.56
N THR A 119 11.65 -11.38 -0.76
CA THR A 119 12.65 -12.13 -1.52
C THR A 119 12.34 -11.96 -3.00
N SER A 120 13.05 -11.07 -3.68
CA SER A 120 13.18 -11.16 -5.12
C SER A 120 13.89 -12.48 -5.44
N GLY A 121 13.15 -13.51 -5.84
CA GLY A 121 13.78 -14.82 -6.04
C GLY A 121 12.91 -16.04 -5.87
N GLN A 122 11.86 -16.17 -6.69
CA GLN A 122 11.62 -17.42 -7.42
C GLN A 122 11.49 -17.16 -8.93
N GLY A 123 12.34 -16.29 -9.48
CA GLY A 123 12.59 -16.20 -10.92
C GLY A 123 11.39 -15.95 -11.83
N GLY A 124 10.38 -15.19 -11.41
CA GLY A 124 9.15 -15.01 -12.16
C GLY A 124 8.46 -13.66 -11.95
N HIS A 125 7.29 -13.54 -12.57
CA HIS A 125 6.43 -12.37 -12.71
C HIS A 125 5.61 -12.02 -11.45
N GLU A 126 6.08 -12.47 -10.29
CA GLU A 126 5.33 -12.53 -9.05
C GLU A 126 6.18 -11.93 -7.91
N LEU A 127 5.58 -11.03 -7.14
CA LEU A 127 6.11 -10.64 -5.83
C LEU A 127 5.62 -11.67 -4.80
N VAL A 128 6.41 -11.95 -3.76
CA VAL A 128 5.96 -12.63 -2.54
C VAL A 128 6.41 -11.77 -1.36
N ALA A 129 5.49 -11.03 -0.77
CA ALA A 129 5.71 -10.36 0.51
C ALA A 129 5.10 -11.25 1.60
N LYS A 130 5.95 -11.85 2.43
CA LYS A 130 5.53 -12.68 3.58
C LYS A 130 5.39 -11.82 4.84
N ASP A 131 4.71 -12.32 5.84
CA ASP A 131 4.67 -11.74 7.18
C ASP A 131 4.05 -10.32 7.22
N LEU A 132 3.04 -10.07 6.39
CA LEU A 132 2.29 -8.81 6.44
C LEU A 132 1.75 -8.57 7.86
N GLN A 133 1.99 -7.38 8.39
CA GLN A 133 1.62 -7.07 9.78
C GLN A 133 0.22 -6.45 9.84
N PRO A 134 -0.55 -6.68 10.92
CA PRO A 134 -1.79 -5.95 11.14
C PRO A 134 -1.58 -4.44 11.04
N ASN A 135 -2.52 -3.74 10.40
CA ASN A 135 -2.47 -2.31 10.10
C ASN A 135 -1.43 -1.86 9.07
N GLU A 136 -0.60 -2.75 8.51
CA GLU A 136 0.36 -2.34 7.50
C GLU A 136 -0.32 -1.73 6.26
N SER A 137 0.10 -0.53 5.88
CA SER A 137 -0.40 0.19 4.71
C SER A 137 0.29 -0.33 3.44
N ILE A 138 -0.47 -0.59 2.38
CA ILE A 138 0.02 -1.11 1.11
C ILE A 138 -0.28 -0.12 -0.03
N PHE A 139 0.77 0.34 -0.69
CA PHE A 139 0.73 1.25 -1.83
C PHE A 139 1.09 0.55 -3.12
N TRP A 140 0.19 0.54 -4.09
CA TRP A 140 0.39 -0.04 -5.41
C TRP A 140 0.62 1.06 -6.42
N THR A 141 1.71 1.01 -7.19
CA THR A 141 1.96 1.93 -8.30
C THR A 141 2.30 1.14 -9.56
N ALA A 142 1.53 1.34 -10.64
CA ALA A 142 1.82 0.73 -11.94
C ALA A 142 2.50 1.73 -12.89
N ILE A 143 3.57 1.28 -13.57
CA ILE A 143 4.33 2.07 -14.54
C ILE A 143 4.71 1.22 -15.76
N SER A 144 4.87 1.87 -16.92
CA SER A 144 5.53 1.21 -18.05
C SER A 144 7.05 1.16 -17.85
N THR A 145 7.65 0.00 -18.10
CA THR A 145 9.10 -0.21 -18.07
C THR A 145 9.75 -0.15 -19.45
N SER A 146 8.96 -0.27 -20.52
CA SER A 146 9.44 -0.30 -21.90
C SER A 146 9.27 1.03 -22.64
N ASN A 147 8.29 1.85 -22.23
CA ASN A 147 7.97 3.11 -22.87
C ASN A 147 7.33 4.09 -21.88
N SER A 148 8.08 5.12 -21.48
CA SER A 148 7.63 6.11 -20.48
C SER A 148 6.44 6.99 -20.92
N SER A 149 6.07 6.97 -22.19
CA SER A 149 4.86 7.66 -22.67
C SER A 149 3.60 6.82 -22.49
N ASP A 150 3.74 5.51 -22.26
CA ASP A 150 2.59 4.64 -22.02
C ASP A 150 2.11 4.79 -20.59
N THR A 151 0.79 4.87 -20.45
CA THR A 151 0.11 4.96 -19.16
C THR A 151 -0.55 3.63 -18.84
N ILE A 152 -0.48 3.22 -17.57
CA ILE A 152 -1.19 2.06 -17.05
C ILE A 152 -2.39 2.56 -16.25
N GLN A 153 -3.55 1.93 -16.39
CA GLN A 153 -4.69 2.18 -15.52
C GLN A 153 -5.09 0.87 -14.86
N LEU A 154 -4.92 0.77 -13.54
CA LEU A 154 -5.42 -0.36 -12.78
C LEU A 154 -6.94 -0.20 -12.66
N LYS A 155 -7.70 -1.20 -13.10
CA LYS A 155 -9.15 -1.16 -13.20
C LYS A 155 -9.84 -1.98 -12.12
N GLU A 156 -9.32 -3.16 -11.80
CA GLU A 156 -9.95 -4.04 -10.81
C GLU A 156 -8.89 -4.80 -10.00
N PHE A 157 -9.23 -5.02 -8.73
CA PHE A 157 -8.51 -5.85 -7.77
C PHE A 157 -9.42 -7.03 -7.44
N LEU A 158 -9.06 -8.20 -7.95
CA LEU A 158 -9.88 -9.41 -7.88
C LEU A 158 -9.22 -10.44 -6.97
N ALA A 159 -10.01 -11.34 -6.42
CA ALA A 159 -9.43 -12.52 -5.79
C ALA A 159 -8.74 -13.42 -6.81
N SER A 160 -7.48 -13.80 -6.55
CA SER A 160 -6.73 -14.71 -7.42
C SER A 160 -7.43 -16.06 -7.58
N LYS A 161 -7.98 -16.60 -6.48
CA LYS A 161 -8.81 -17.80 -6.47
C LYS A 161 -10.29 -17.44 -6.46
N SER A 162 -11.06 -18.15 -7.29
CA SER A 162 -12.49 -17.92 -7.43
C SER A 162 -13.23 -18.34 -6.16
N GLY A 163 -14.07 -17.44 -5.64
CA GLY A 163 -14.91 -17.68 -4.46
C GLY A 163 -14.26 -17.34 -3.12
N GLU A 164 -13.03 -16.83 -3.13
CA GLU A 164 -12.42 -16.26 -1.92
C GLU A 164 -12.82 -14.79 -1.75
N ASP A 165 -13.09 -14.39 -0.51
CA ASP A 165 -13.37 -13.02 -0.11
C ASP A 165 -12.19 -12.52 0.75
N PHE A 166 -11.49 -11.51 0.25
CA PHE A 166 -10.32 -10.96 0.93
C PHE A 166 -10.66 -9.79 1.85
N SER A 167 -11.93 -9.39 1.86
CA SER A 167 -12.39 -8.25 2.64
C SER A 167 -12.17 -8.46 4.13
N GLU A 168 -12.03 -9.69 4.63
CA GLU A 168 -11.77 -9.99 6.05
C GLU A 168 -10.33 -9.71 6.49
N MET A 169 -9.37 -9.64 5.55
CA MET A 169 -7.94 -9.51 5.85
C MET A 169 -7.33 -8.19 5.37
N ILE A 170 -7.65 -7.76 4.14
CA ILE A 170 -7.13 -6.51 3.56
C ILE A 170 -8.32 -5.63 3.18
N ALA A 171 -8.22 -4.33 3.46
CA ALA A 171 -9.24 -3.38 3.09
C ALA A 171 -9.43 -3.31 1.57
N THR A 172 -10.60 -2.90 1.10
CA THR A 172 -10.82 -2.71 -0.34
C THR A 172 -9.85 -1.64 -0.87
N PRO A 173 -9.07 -1.93 -1.93
CA PRO A 173 -8.18 -0.95 -2.53
C PRO A 173 -8.94 0.29 -3.00
N LYS A 174 -8.44 1.46 -2.59
CA LYS A 174 -8.98 2.78 -2.93
C LYS A 174 -8.02 3.48 -3.89
N LEU A 175 -8.57 4.20 -4.86
CA LEU A 175 -7.78 5.01 -5.77
C LEU A 175 -7.12 6.15 -5.00
N LEU A 176 -5.81 6.34 -5.16
CA LEU A 176 -5.13 7.52 -4.65
C LEU A 176 -5.52 8.72 -5.54
N SER A 177 -6.00 9.81 -4.94
CA SER A 177 -6.62 10.94 -5.62
C SER A 177 -5.95 11.35 -6.95
N GLY A 178 -6.69 11.21 -8.05
CA GLY A 178 -6.35 11.81 -9.36
C GLY A 178 -5.47 10.96 -10.29
N THR A 179 -5.01 9.78 -9.89
CA THR A 179 -4.10 8.95 -10.70
C THR A 179 -4.63 7.51 -10.85
N GLU A 180 -5.01 7.10 -12.06
CA GLU A 180 -5.56 5.76 -12.35
C GLU A 180 -4.55 4.60 -12.19
N ASN A 181 -3.30 4.91 -11.85
CA ASN A 181 -2.21 3.95 -11.70
C ASN A 181 -1.75 3.76 -10.25
N GLN A 182 -2.35 4.45 -9.28
CA GLN A 182 -1.97 4.39 -7.88
C GLN A 182 -3.14 4.01 -7.00
N TYR A 183 -2.95 2.98 -6.17
CA TYR A 183 -3.97 2.49 -5.26
C TYR A 183 -3.40 2.29 -3.87
N TYR A 184 -4.27 2.50 -2.89
CA TYR A 184 -3.99 2.38 -1.49
C TYR A 184 -4.87 1.29 -0.87
N THR A 185 -4.31 0.46 0.00
CA THR A 185 -5.03 -0.43 0.90
C THR A 185 -4.25 -0.62 2.20
N TYR A 186 -4.78 -1.38 3.15
CA TYR A 186 -4.09 -1.78 4.36
C TYR A 186 -4.55 -3.15 4.84
N VAL A 187 -3.66 -3.83 5.56
CA VAL A 187 -3.99 -5.03 6.33
C VAL A 187 -4.86 -4.62 7.51
N LYS A 188 -5.98 -5.33 7.73
CA LYS A 188 -6.87 -5.06 8.85
C LYS A 188 -6.17 -5.29 10.19
N SER A 189 -6.71 -4.71 11.25
CA SER A 189 -6.16 -4.78 12.60
C SER A 189 -6.20 -6.18 13.23
N ASP A 190 -7.10 -7.05 12.77
CA ASP A 190 -7.24 -8.44 13.19
C ASP A 190 -7.44 -9.32 11.94
N PRO A 191 -6.37 -9.53 11.15
CA PRO A 191 -6.47 -10.29 9.91
C PRO A 191 -6.55 -11.79 10.23
N GLU A 192 -7.34 -12.55 9.46
CA GLU A 192 -7.31 -14.00 9.54
C GLU A 192 -5.93 -14.54 9.11
N LEU A 193 -5.24 -15.25 10.01
CA LEU A 193 -3.87 -15.73 9.82
C LEU A 193 -3.80 -17.01 8.99
N GLY A 194 -2.63 -17.27 8.40
CA GLY A 194 -2.29 -18.53 7.73
C GLY A 194 -2.88 -18.72 6.34
N LEU A 195 -3.31 -17.63 5.73
CA LEU A 195 -3.83 -17.61 4.37
C LEU A 195 -2.80 -17.02 3.39
N VAL A 196 -2.68 -17.66 2.22
CA VAL A 196 -1.77 -17.29 1.12
C VAL A 196 -2.61 -16.61 0.05
N TYR A 197 -2.35 -15.33 -0.20
CA TYR A 197 -3.21 -14.48 -0.99
C TYR A 197 -2.51 -13.91 -2.23
N ALA A 198 -3.30 -13.38 -3.13
CA ALA A 198 -2.85 -12.70 -4.34
C ALA A 198 -4.04 -11.89 -4.84
N TYR A 199 -3.90 -10.58 -5.00
CA TYR A 199 -4.84 -9.85 -5.84
C TYR A 199 -4.53 -10.18 -7.29
N ARG A 200 -5.51 -10.63 -8.06
CA ARG A 200 -5.44 -10.54 -9.52
C ARG A 200 -5.76 -9.12 -9.94
N PHE A 201 -4.93 -8.53 -10.79
CA PHE A 201 -5.14 -7.18 -11.29
C PHE A 201 -5.72 -7.25 -12.70
N ASN A 202 -6.73 -6.43 -12.97
CA ASN A 202 -7.09 -6.06 -14.34
C ASN A 202 -6.60 -4.64 -14.61
N PHE A 203 -6.02 -4.41 -15.78
CA PHE A 203 -5.52 -3.09 -16.17
C PHE A 203 -5.68 -2.82 -17.66
N THR A 204 -5.60 -1.54 -18.03
CA THR A 204 -5.52 -1.08 -19.42
C THR A 204 -4.21 -0.33 -19.66
N ILE A 205 -3.80 -0.27 -20.92
CA ILE A 205 -2.69 0.57 -21.38
C ILE A 205 -3.29 1.72 -22.20
N ASN A 206 -2.85 2.96 -21.97
CA ASN A 206 -3.22 4.15 -22.74
C ASN A 206 -4.73 4.42 -22.84
N ASN A 207 -5.49 4.14 -21.77
CA ASN A 207 -6.94 4.22 -21.74
C ASN A 207 -7.63 3.39 -22.84
N GLY A 208 -6.97 2.33 -23.30
CA GLY A 208 -7.56 1.38 -24.24
C GLY A 208 -8.71 0.58 -23.64
N SER A 209 -9.46 -0.13 -24.49
CA SER A 209 -10.58 -0.97 -24.06
C SER A 209 -10.20 -2.42 -23.74
N GLN A 210 -8.99 -2.85 -24.13
CA GLN A 210 -8.49 -4.20 -23.86
C GLN A 210 -8.05 -4.29 -22.40
N LEU A 211 -8.62 -5.24 -21.64
CA LEU A 211 -8.11 -5.57 -20.32
C LEU A 211 -6.97 -6.57 -20.44
N PHE A 212 -5.96 -6.35 -19.63
CA PHE A 212 -4.86 -7.26 -19.37
C PHE A 212 -4.90 -7.68 -17.90
N THR A 213 -4.39 -8.86 -17.60
CA THR A 213 -4.42 -9.39 -16.24
C THR A 213 -3.15 -10.10 -15.82
N PHE A 214 -2.81 -9.98 -14.54
CA PHE A 214 -1.70 -10.67 -13.90
C PHE A 214 -1.98 -10.96 -12.42
N ASP A 215 -1.29 -11.94 -11.86
CA ASP A 215 -1.55 -12.54 -10.53
C ASP A 215 -0.28 -12.51 -9.63
N PRO A 216 -0.02 -11.46 -8.84
CA PRO A 216 1.07 -11.44 -7.85
C PRO A 216 0.66 -12.01 -6.49
N TRP A 217 1.61 -12.53 -5.72
CA TRP A 217 1.36 -13.22 -4.44
C TRP A 217 1.72 -12.36 -3.22
N LEU A 218 0.91 -12.43 -2.17
CA LEU A 218 1.07 -11.78 -0.87
C LEU A 218 0.71 -12.78 0.23
N GLU A 219 1.53 -12.92 1.26
CA GLU A 219 1.36 -13.96 2.29
C GLU A 219 1.40 -13.35 3.70
N THR A 220 0.45 -13.71 4.56
CA THR A 220 0.58 -13.53 6.02
C THR A 220 1.17 -14.79 6.65
N ASP A 221 2.02 -14.63 7.66
CA ASP A 221 2.58 -15.79 8.39
C ASP A 221 1.48 -16.53 9.19
N PRO A 222 1.40 -17.86 9.13
CA PRO A 222 0.55 -18.67 10.02
C PRO A 222 1.03 -18.78 11.48
N SER A 223 2.06 -18.04 11.94
CA SER A 223 2.71 -18.33 13.24
C SER A 223 1.90 -18.01 14.48
#